data_AF-A0A1X1UG39-F1
#
_entry.id   AF-A0A1X1UG39-F1
#
_cell.length_a   1.000
_cell.length_b   1.000
_cell.length_c   1.000
_cell.angle_alpha   90.00
_cell.angle_beta   90.00
_cell.angle_gamma   90.00
#
_symmetry.space_group_name_H-M   'P 1'
#
loop_
_entity.id
_entity.type
_entity.pdbx_description
1 polymer ?
#
loop_
_entity_poly.entity_id
_entity_poly.type
_entity_poly.pdbx_seq_one_letter_code
_entity_poly.pdbx_strand_id
1 'polypeptide(L)' 'MNRNRSQNSQTIAVTITSDESARTSRAVARLQWRGRTLVGFGLSHAEVDNIGEQLAMAQAFSDLGHQLTCISR' A
#
# COMPACT_ATOMS: atom_id res chain seq x y z
N MET A 1 30.35 24.42 15.94
CA MET A 1 30.00 22.99 16.16
C MET A 1 28.90 22.60 15.19
N ASN A 2 29.26 21.97 14.07
CA ASN A 2 28.34 21.66 12.96
C ASN A 2 27.77 20.25 13.17
N ARG A 3 26.47 20.12 13.47
CA ARG A 3 25.81 18.81 13.62
C ARG A 3 25.52 18.24 12.23
N ASN A 4 26.46 17.48 11.70
CA ASN A 4 26.25 16.69 10.49
C ASN A 4 25.30 15.53 10.85
N ARG A 5 23.98 15.78 10.82
CA ARG A 5 22.98 14.70 10.83
C ARG A 5 23.14 13.97 9.51
N SER A 6 23.87 12.87 9.52
CA SER A 6 23.80 11.87 8.45
C SER A 6 22.32 11.52 8.28
N GLN A 7 21.69 12.01 7.21
CA GLN A 7 20.36 11.58 6.81
C GLN A 7 20.49 10.12 6.40
N ASN A 8 20.27 9.22 7.36
CA ASN A 8 20.22 7.79 7.08
C ASN A 8 18.90 7.55 6.33
N SER A 9 18.97 7.65 5.00
CA SER A 9 17.82 7.43 4.13
C SER A 9 17.53 5.93 4.10
N GLN A 10 16.40 5.54 4.66
CA GLN A 10 15.95 4.15 4.60
C GLN A 10 15.04 3.99 3.39
N THR A 11 15.42 3.09 2.48
CA THR A 11 14.53 2.67 1.38
C THR A 11 13.58 1.60 1.89
N ILE A 12 12.31 1.72 1.55
CA ILE A 12 11.24 0.81 1.96
C ILE A 12 10.44 0.46 0.71
N ALA A 13 10.17 -0.83 0.52
CA ALA A 13 9.41 -1.33 -0.61
C ALA A 13 8.01 -1.75 -0.16
N VAL A 14 7.03 -1.45 -1.00
CA VAL A 14 5.66 -1.99 -0.90
C VAL A 14 5.46 -2.89 -2.11
N THR A 15 5.10 -4.15 -1.88
CA THR A 15 4.76 -5.09 -2.95
C THR A 15 3.25 -5.04 -3.17
N ILE A 16 2.84 -4.78 -4.41
CA ILE A 16 1.44 -4.78 -4.82
C ILE A 16 1.19 -6.02 -5.66
N THR A 17 0.13 -6.76 -5.34
CA THR A 17 -0.43 -7.79 -6.22
C THR A 17 -1.86 -7.43 -6.54
N SER A 18 -2.17 -7.32 -7.82
CA SER A 18 -3.54 -7.14 -8.33
C SER A 18 -4.03 -8.41 -9.00
N ASP A 19 -5.32 -8.66 -8.87
CA ASP A 19 -6.05 -9.69 -9.60
C ASP A 19 -7.29 -9.02 -10.21
N GLU A 20 -7.50 -9.26 -11.50
CA GLU A 20 -8.64 -8.76 -12.23
C GLU A 20 -9.52 -9.95 -12.63
N SER A 21 -10.72 -9.99 -12.06
CA SER A 21 -11.80 -10.83 -12.52
C SER A 21 -12.81 -9.98 -13.29
N ALA A 22 -13.61 -10.61 -14.17
CA ALA A 22 -14.44 -9.96 -15.19
C ALA A 22 -15.31 -8.74 -14.76
N ARG A 23 -15.53 -8.51 -13.47
CA ARG A 23 -16.27 -7.34 -12.93
C ARG A 23 -15.67 -6.76 -11.64
N THR A 24 -14.53 -7.29 -11.21
CA THR A 24 -13.98 -7.00 -9.89
C THR A 24 -12.46 -6.99 -9.97
N SER A 25 -11.86 -5.86 -9.59
CA SER A 25 -10.42 -5.75 -9.42
C SER A 25 -10.10 -5.75 -7.94
N ARG A 26 -9.16 -6.60 -7.53
CA ARG A 26 -8.66 -6.68 -6.16
C ARG A 26 -7.19 -6.30 -6.14
N ALA A 27 -6.77 -5.52 -5.16
CA ALA A 27 -5.37 -5.24 -4.91
C ALA A 27 -4.99 -5.53 -3.46
N VAL A 28 -3.77 -6.01 -3.27
CA VAL A 28 -3.17 -6.27 -1.96
C VAL A 28 -1.82 -5.56 -1.89
N ALA A 29 -1.67 -4.66 -0.92
CA ALA A 29 -0.46 -3.89 -0.68
C ALA A 29 0.26 -4.45 0.56
N ARG A 30 1.43 -5.06 0.37
CA ARG A 30 2.21 -5.66 1.45
C ARG A 30 3.44 -4.82 1.77
N LEU A 31 3.62 -4.51 3.05
CA LEU A 31 4.75 -3.77 3.57
C LEU A 31 5.37 -4.51 4.77
N GLN A 32 6.69 -4.60 4.78
CA GLN A 32 7.45 -5.00 5.95
C GLN A 32 7.93 -3.77 6.71
N TRP A 33 7.46 -3.58 7.93
CA TRP A 33 7.74 -2.42 8.77
C TRP A 33 8.15 -2.83 10.18
N ARG A 34 9.41 -2.55 10.55
CA ARG A 34 9.95 -2.78 11.91
C ARG A 34 9.61 -4.16 12.50
N GLY A 35 9.77 -5.21 11.70
CA GLY A 35 9.50 -6.59 12.10
C GLY A 35 8.02 -7.00 12.06
N ARG A 36 7.12 -6.13 11.57
CA ARG A 36 5.71 -6.44 11.34
C ARG A 36 5.41 -6.46 9.84
N THR A 37 4.54 -7.37 9.43
CA THR A 37 3.94 -7.35 8.09
C THR A 37 2.61 -6.62 8.17
N LEU A 38 2.46 -5.56 7.38
CA LEU A 38 1.20 -4.87 7.17
C LEU A 38 0.66 -5.25 5.80
N VAL A 39 -0.65 -5.43 5.70
CA VAL A 39 -1.31 -5.87 4.48
C VAL A 39 -2.56 -5.02 4.29
N GLY A 40 -2.48 -4.09 3.34
CA GLY A 40 -3.61 -3.27 2.90
C GLY A 40 -4.42 -3.97 1.81
N PHE A 41 -5.74 -3.81 1.82
CA PHE A 41 -6.64 -4.40 0.84
C PHE A 41 -7.44 -3.34 0.10
N GLY A 42 -7.68 -3.59 -1.19
CA GLY A 42 -8.58 -2.78 -2.00
C GLY A 42 -9.42 -3.62 -2.96
N LEU A 43 -10.64 -3.18 -3.20
CA LEU A 43 -11.63 -3.86 -4.01
C LEU A 43 -12.44 -2.84 -4.80
N SER A 44 -12.38 -2.95 -6.13
CA SER A 44 -13.14 -2.12 -7.04
C SER A 44 -14.08 -2.96 -7.88
N HIS A 45 -15.31 -2.48 -8.04
CA HIS A 45 -16.26 -2.98 -9.02
C HIS A 45 -16.42 -1.88 -10.07
N ALA A 46 -15.56 -1.91 -11.09
CA ALA A 46 -15.68 -1.02 -12.24
C ALA A 46 -15.87 -1.87 -13.49
N GLU A 47 -16.92 -1.61 -14.24
CA GLU A 47 -17.18 -2.24 -15.55
C GLU A 47 -16.40 -1.57 -16.70
N VAL A 48 -15.47 -0.67 -16.36
CA VAL A 48 -14.68 0.10 -17.33
C VAL A 48 -13.21 -0.26 -17.13
N ASP A 49 -12.63 -0.90 -18.15
CA ASP A 49 -11.28 -1.47 -18.14
C ASP A 49 -10.21 -0.50 -17.60
N ASN A 50 -9.27 -1.03 -16.81
CA ASN A 50 -8.14 -0.38 -16.12
C ASN A 50 -8.47 0.59 -14.96
N ILE A 51 -9.65 1.21 -14.91
CA ILE A 51 -10.02 2.09 -13.78
C ILE A 51 -10.24 1.25 -12.51
N GLY A 52 -10.78 0.03 -12.68
CA GLY A 52 -10.98 -0.92 -11.60
C GLY A 52 -9.70 -1.21 -10.82
N GLU A 53 -8.63 -1.57 -11.53
CA GLU A 53 -7.35 -1.91 -10.93
C GLU A 53 -6.72 -0.71 -10.20
N GLN A 54 -6.70 0.46 -10.84
CA GLN A 54 -6.15 1.69 -10.24
C GLN A 54 -6.89 2.06 -8.95
N LEU A 55 -8.22 1.96 -8.95
CA LEU A 55 -9.03 2.25 -7.76
C LEU A 55 -8.78 1.22 -6.65
N ALA A 56 -8.69 -0.08 -7.00
CA ALA A 56 -8.35 -1.12 -6.04
C ALA A 56 -6.96 -0.88 -5.42
N MET A 57 -5.96 -0.51 -6.22
CA MET A 57 -4.63 -0.16 -5.72
C MET A 57 -4.65 1.05 -4.79
N ALA A 58 -5.36 2.11 -5.17
CA ALA A 58 -5.49 3.31 -4.34
C ALA A 58 -6.10 2.98 -2.97
N GLN A 59 -7.15 2.17 -2.94
CA GLN A 59 -7.76 1.70 -1.70
C GLN A 59 -6.80 0.85 -0.86
N ALA A 60 -6.05 -0.06 -1.49
CA ALA A 60 -5.05 -0.88 -0.79
C ALA A 60 -3.95 -0.01 -0.15
N PHE A 61 -3.51 1.05 -0.82
CA PHE A 61 -2.59 2.03 -0.23
C PHE A 61 -3.22 2.84 0.90
N SER A 62 -4.48 3.27 0.75
CA SER A 62 -5.20 3.99 1.80
C SER A 62 -5.37 3.16 3.06
N ASP A 63 -5.75 1.88 2.93
CA ASP A 63 -5.86 0.94 4.05
C ASP A 63 -4.49 0.71 4.70
N LEU A 64 -3.44 0.47 3.90
CA LEU A 64 -2.08 0.34 4.41
C LEU A 64 -1.60 1.59 5.16
N GLY A 65 -1.92 2.78 4.64
CA GLY A 65 -1.65 4.07 5.28
C GLY A 65 -2.39 4.20 6.61
N HIS A 66 -3.67 3.83 6.67
CA HIS A 66 -4.45 3.80 7.90
C HIS A 66 -3.80 2.89 8.94
N GLN A 67 -3.45 1.65 8.57
CA GLN A 67 -2.78 0.70 9.45
C GLN A 67 -1.45 1.25 9.99
N LEU A 68 -0.64 1.91 9.15
CA LEU A 68 0.60 2.59 9.56
C LEU A 68 0.35 3.69 10.61
N THR A 69 -0.75 4.44 10.48
CA THR A 69 -1.11 5.45 11.50
C THR A 69 -1.57 4.84 12.81
N CYS A 70 -2.22 3.67 12.77
CA CYS A 70 -2.71 2.97 13.95
C CYS A 70 -1.59 2.29 14.76
N ILE A 71 -0.59 1.72 14.10
CA ILE A 71 0.58 1.11 14.79
C ILE A 71 1.57 2.13 15.37
N SER A 72 1.42 3.41 15.00
CA SER A 72 2.28 4.50 15.48
C SER A 72 1.76 5.15 16.77
N ARG A 73 0.65 4.65 17.32
CA ARG A 73 0.12 5.00 18.65
C ARG A 73 0.46 3.90 19.65
#